data_AF-A0A924X5K0-F1
#
_entry.id   AF-A0A924X5K0-F1
#
_cell.length_a   1.000
_cell.length_b   1.000
_cell.length_c   1.000
_cell.angle_alpha   90.00
_cell.angle_beta   90.00
_cell.angle_gamma   90.00
#
_symmetry.space_group_name_H-M   'P 1'
#
loop_
_entity.id
_entity.type
_entity.pdbx_description
1 polymer ?
#
loop_
_entity_poly.entity_id
_entity_poly.type
_entity_poly.pdbx_seq_one_letter_code
_entity_poly.pdbx_strand_id
1 'polypeptide(L)'
;GRSTSISLDRYLGQTIGKDLPWSQLGMGTMCDSITYSYGSDGNGVPSTRDPRTIYDNVFSSLTADPNDAAAQRRLQRRQSVLDTVAKDVTAFRARLSSEDRQRADAQLDTIRAMETRLARSIGGTGVCEAPAINPNLDYTLSDYVPETLRAFGDLAVSALACDQTRVVLMHSYLREYHPPNFKCPWSPVRAPNSGYHDLSHDTEGNNFESFRIARGFHFRIAGEIANKLKAIPEAGGTMLDNTIIYIPTEIGRGHRNDGLQFVTIGGKNLGVETGRYLYFGSDREIRRGLPHQRLLVSLLNALGLQDETFGEADGSGSGPAPNYLV
;
A
#
# COMPACT_ATOMS: atom_id res chain seq x y z
N GLY A 1 0.50 -7.54 19.10
CA GLY A 1 1.97 -7.40 19.24
C GLY A 1 2.45 -6.26 18.38
N ARG A 2 3.69 -5.79 18.55
CA ARG A 2 4.39 -5.01 17.51
C ARG A 2 4.82 -5.99 16.41
N SER A 3 4.87 -5.53 15.16
CA SER A 3 5.46 -6.35 14.09
C SER A 3 6.91 -6.64 14.43
N THR A 4 7.31 -7.90 14.29
CA THR A 4 8.68 -8.40 14.49
C THR A 4 9.41 -8.61 13.17
N SER A 5 8.72 -8.41 12.04
CA SER A 5 9.21 -8.73 10.70
C SER A 5 8.72 -7.74 9.63
N ILE A 6 9.35 -7.82 8.47
CA ILE A 6 9.06 -6.99 7.29
C ILE A 6 7.64 -7.27 6.76
N SER A 7 6.91 -6.22 6.39
CA SER A 7 5.62 -6.37 5.73
C SER A 7 5.76 -6.73 4.24
N LEU A 8 4.73 -7.33 3.65
CA LEU A 8 4.76 -7.79 2.26
C LEU A 8 5.07 -6.66 1.28
N ASP A 9 4.46 -5.48 1.46
CA ASP A 9 4.70 -4.32 0.61
C ASP A 9 6.16 -3.84 0.68
N ARG A 10 6.76 -3.82 1.88
CA ARG A 10 8.17 -3.47 2.07
C ARG A 10 9.10 -4.46 1.40
N TYR A 11 8.83 -5.75 1.53
CA TYR A 11 9.59 -6.81 0.89
C TYR A 11 9.50 -6.70 -0.64
N LEU A 12 8.30 -6.54 -1.19
CA LEU A 12 8.08 -6.33 -2.62
C LEU A 12 8.78 -5.06 -3.13
N GLY A 13 8.74 -3.97 -2.35
CA GLY A 13 9.43 -2.74 -2.71
C GLY A 13 10.95 -2.88 -2.75
N GLN A 14 11.53 -3.73 -1.89
CA GLN A 14 12.96 -4.05 -1.89
C GLN A 14 13.38 -5.05 -2.98
N THR A 15 12.42 -5.77 -3.58
CA THR A 15 12.69 -6.79 -4.60
C THR A 15 12.31 -6.30 -5.99
N ILE A 16 11.02 -6.19 -6.29
CA ILE A 16 10.50 -5.82 -7.62
C ILE A 16 10.39 -4.31 -7.83
N GLY A 17 10.38 -3.52 -6.75
CA GLY A 17 10.31 -2.06 -6.80
C GLY A 17 11.67 -1.34 -6.76
N LYS A 18 12.76 -2.03 -6.40
CA LYS A 18 14.04 -1.41 -6.02
C LYS A 18 14.67 -0.52 -7.10
N ASP A 19 14.41 -0.81 -8.36
CA ASP A 19 15.00 -0.13 -9.51
C ASP A 19 14.10 0.95 -10.11
N LEU A 20 12.94 1.21 -9.49
CA LEU A 20 12.03 2.29 -9.88
C LEU A 20 12.31 3.57 -9.09
N PRO A 21 11.75 4.72 -9.51
CA PRO A 21 11.82 5.94 -8.72
C PRO A 21 11.25 5.68 -7.32
N TRP A 22 10.05 5.10 -7.23
CA TRP A 22 9.43 4.76 -5.96
C TRP A 22 9.42 3.25 -5.75
N SER A 23 10.25 2.77 -4.81
CA SER A 23 10.25 1.35 -4.42
C SER A 23 8.87 0.86 -3.97
N GLN A 24 8.12 1.73 -3.31
CA GLN A 24 6.69 1.57 -3.08
C GLN A 24 6.03 2.93 -2.84
N LEU A 25 4.71 2.98 -2.94
CA LEU A 25 3.88 4.10 -2.46
C LEU A 25 2.98 3.62 -1.32
N GLY A 26 3.03 4.32 -0.18
CA GLY A 26 2.13 4.10 0.96
C GLY A 26 1.11 5.24 1.06
N MET A 27 -0.17 4.91 0.99
CA MET A 27 -1.28 5.87 0.97
C MET A 27 -2.39 5.41 1.91
N GLY A 28 -2.98 6.34 2.66
CA GLY A 28 -4.16 5.98 3.44
C GLY A 28 -4.74 7.10 4.29
N THR A 29 -5.95 6.91 4.79
CA THR A 29 -6.77 8.02 5.32
C THR A 29 -6.50 8.39 6.78
N MET A 30 -5.52 7.76 7.45
CA MET A 30 -5.22 7.98 8.88
C MET A 30 -3.79 8.45 9.14
N CYS A 31 -3.57 8.96 10.36
CA CYS A 31 -2.37 9.61 10.89
C CYS A 31 -1.04 9.08 10.33
N ASP A 32 -0.13 10.01 10.02
CA ASP A 32 1.19 9.73 9.43
C ASP A 32 2.09 8.80 10.29
N SER A 33 1.73 8.50 11.54
CA SER A 33 2.50 7.64 12.45
C SER A 33 1.97 6.20 12.59
N ILE A 34 0.78 5.88 12.06
CA ILE A 34 0.18 4.54 12.11
C ILE A 34 0.18 3.96 10.70
N THR A 35 0.59 2.71 10.55
CA THR A 35 0.81 2.08 9.23
C THR A 35 0.64 0.57 9.31
N TYR A 36 0.30 -0.07 8.18
CA TYR A 36 0.42 -1.51 7.98
C TYR A 36 1.76 -1.91 7.32
N SER A 37 2.61 -0.94 7.02
CA SER A 37 3.92 -1.14 6.40
C SER A 37 5.03 -1.12 7.46
N TYR A 38 5.80 -2.20 7.57
CA TYR A 38 6.85 -2.36 8.58
C TYR A 38 8.16 -2.80 7.95
N GLY A 39 9.25 -2.13 8.32
CA GLY A 39 10.61 -2.55 7.95
C GLY A 39 11.02 -3.85 8.63
N SER A 40 12.12 -4.45 8.17
CA SER A 40 12.73 -5.64 8.78
C SER A 40 13.20 -5.41 10.21
N ASP A 41 13.37 -4.14 10.61
CA ASP A 41 13.67 -3.68 11.97
C ASP A 41 12.42 -3.54 12.86
N GLY A 42 11.23 -3.86 12.33
CA GLY A 42 9.95 -3.70 13.01
C GLY A 42 9.45 -2.25 13.11
N ASN A 43 10.16 -1.29 12.52
CA ASN A 43 9.74 0.11 12.52
C ASN A 43 8.65 0.34 11.48
N GLY A 44 7.60 1.05 11.88
CA GLY A 44 6.52 1.45 10.99
C GLY A 44 7.02 2.46 9.96
N VAL A 45 6.71 2.22 8.69
CA VAL A 45 6.93 3.16 7.58
C VAL A 45 5.62 3.91 7.31
N PRO A 46 5.58 5.23 7.57
CA PRO A 46 4.42 6.08 7.33
C PRO A 46 3.81 5.95 5.93
N SER A 47 2.49 6.06 5.87
CA SER A 47 1.76 6.34 4.64
C SER A 47 1.42 7.83 4.57
N THR A 48 1.25 8.34 3.35
CA THR A 48 0.77 9.70 3.14
C THR A 48 -0.75 9.76 3.24
N ARG A 49 -1.25 10.73 4.02
CA ARG A 49 -2.70 10.98 4.17
C ARG A 49 -3.32 11.96 3.17
N ASP A 50 -2.48 12.71 2.45
CA ASP A 50 -2.92 13.70 1.47
C ASP A 50 -2.53 13.29 0.05
N PRO A 51 -3.49 12.98 -0.84
CA PRO A 51 -3.25 12.71 -2.26
C PRO A 51 -2.37 13.77 -2.95
N ARG A 52 -2.44 15.04 -2.52
CA ARG A 52 -1.61 16.13 -3.07
C ARG A 52 -0.12 15.88 -2.87
N THR A 53 0.27 15.30 -1.73
CA THR A 53 1.68 14.99 -1.47
C THR A 53 2.20 13.90 -2.41
N ILE A 54 1.37 12.90 -2.77
CA ILE A 54 1.74 11.90 -3.76
C ILE A 54 1.81 12.53 -5.15
N TYR A 55 0.83 13.35 -5.51
CA TYR A 55 0.82 14.09 -6.77
C TYR A 55 2.11 14.92 -6.95
N ASP A 56 2.44 15.75 -5.96
CA ASP A 56 3.60 16.64 -6.00
C ASP A 56 4.92 15.86 -6.01
N ASN A 57 4.98 14.71 -5.35
CA ASN A 57 6.20 13.93 -5.28
C ASN A 57 6.44 13.03 -6.50
N VAL A 58 5.37 12.45 -7.05
CA VAL A 58 5.46 11.46 -8.13
C VAL A 58 5.31 12.09 -9.51
N PHE A 59 4.44 13.10 -9.67
CA PHE A 59 4.03 13.58 -10.98
C PHE A 59 4.45 15.01 -11.30
N SER A 60 4.89 15.81 -10.32
CA SER A 60 5.30 17.20 -10.59
C SER A 60 6.53 17.32 -11.49
N SER A 61 7.41 16.31 -11.52
CA SER A 61 8.55 16.23 -12.45
C SER A 61 8.16 15.68 -13.82
N LEU A 62 7.10 14.87 -13.91
CA LEU A 62 6.60 14.32 -15.17
C LEU A 62 5.80 15.35 -15.98
N THR A 63 5.15 16.27 -15.29
CA THR A 63 4.35 17.36 -15.88
C THR A 63 5.15 18.66 -16.07
N ALA A 64 6.39 18.72 -15.58
CA ALA A 64 7.24 19.89 -15.75
C ALA A 64 7.70 20.00 -17.22
N ASP A 65 7.48 21.16 -17.83
CA ASP A 65 8.13 21.53 -19.09
C ASP A 65 9.66 21.38 -18.89
N PRO A 66 10.36 20.59 -19.73
CA PRO A 66 11.81 20.48 -19.68
C PRO A 66 12.53 21.84 -19.73
N ASN A 67 11.87 22.87 -20.26
CA ASN A 67 12.37 24.24 -20.32
C ASN A 67 11.97 25.13 -19.13
N ASP A 68 11.21 24.61 -18.15
CA ASP A 68 10.93 25.33 -16.91
C ASP A 68 12.19 25.39 -16.03
N ALA A 69 12.96 26.47 -16.22
CA ALA A 69 14.15 26.77 -15.44
C ALA A 69 13.88 26.85 -13.93
N ALA A 70 12.65 27.17 -13.49
CA ALA A 70 12.30 27.15 -12.08
C ALA A 70 12.14 25.71 -11.56
N ALA A 71 11.54 24.80 -12.33
CA ALA A 71 11.48 23.37 -11.98
C ALA A 71 12.87 22.74 -11.89
N GLN A 72 13.74 23.00 -12.88
CA GLN A 72 15.13 22.51 -12.86
C GLN A 72 15.91 23.03 -11.64
N ARG A 73 15.77 24.32 -11.31
CA ARG A 73 16.41 24.89 -10.10
C ARG A 73 15.88 24.28 -8.81
N ARG A 74 14.58 23.96 -8.73
CA ARG A 74 14.00 23.25 -7.57
C ARG A 74 14.59 21.85 -7.43
N LEU A 75 14.75 21.11 -8.53
CA LEU A 75 15.35 19.77 -8.53
C LEU A 75 16.83 19.80 -8.11
N GLN A 76 17.63 20.69 -8.70
CA GLN A 76 19.05 20.86 -8.32
C GLN A 76 19.22 21.23 -6.85
N ARG A 77 18.35 22.11 -6.33
CA ARG A 77 18.36 22.47 -4.91
C ARG A 77 18.01 21.27 -4.02
N ARG A 78 17.03 20.45 -4.40
CA ARG A 78 16.67 19.22 -3.65
C ARG A 78 17.83 18.22 -3.64
N GLN A 79 18.49 17.98 -4.78
CA GLN A 79 19.67 17.12 -4.85
C GLN A 79 20.80 17.63 -3.95
N SER A 80 21.13 18.93 -4.03
CA SER A 80 22.18 19.53 -3.18
C SER A 80 21.89 19.42 -1.68
N VAL A 81 20.61 19.56 -1.26
CA VAL A 81 20.21 19.37 0.13
C VAL A 81 20.40 17.92 0.56
N LEU A 82 19.98 16.94 -0.26
CA LEU A 82 20.16 15.52 0.06
C LEU A 82 21.63 15.13 0.15
N ASP A 83 22.46 15.58 -0.81
CA ASP A 83 23.91 15.34 -0.78
C ASP A 83 24.55 15.88 0.50
N THR A 84 24.09 17.06 0.97
CA THR A 84 24.60 17.69 2.19
C THR A 84 24.19 16.88 3.42
N VAL A 85 22.91 16.51 3.52
CA VAL A 85 22.40 15.71 4.64
C VAL A 85 23.04 14.31 4.65
N ALA A 86 23.25 13.67 3.50
CA ALA A 86 23.94 12.39 3.38
C ALA A 86 25.37 12.46 3.93
N LYS A 87 26.11 13.53 3.60
CA LYS A 87 27.46 13.76 4.12
C LYS A 87 27.46 13.96 5.63
N ASP A 88 26.53 14.75 6.16
CA ASP A 88 26.41 15.01 7.60
C ASP A 88 26.08 13.74 8.37
N VAL A 89 25.11 12.94 7.90
CA VAL A 89 24.76 11.65 8.53
C VAL A 89 25.93 10.68 8.46
N THR A 90 26.67 10.63 7.35
CA THR A 90 27.88 9.79 7.21
C THR A 90 28.99 10.21 8.18
N ALA A 91 29.23 11.52 8.33
CA ALA A 91 30.21 12.06 9.26
C ALA A 91 29.80 11.79 10.72
N PHE A 92 28.51 11.90 11.03
CA PHE A 92 27.97 11.59 12.36
C PHE A 92 28.07 10.10 12.67
N ARG A 93 27.74 9.24 11.70
CA ARG A 93 27.85 7.77 11.80
C ARG A 93 29.24 7.30 12.24
N ALA A 94 30.30 7.94 11.76
CA ALA A 94 31.67 7.61 12.14
C ALA A 94 31.95 7.78 13.65
N ARG A 95 31.15 8.60 14.34
CA ARG A 95 31.26 8.91 15.78
C ARG A 95 30.30 8.10 16.66
N LEU A 96 29.42 7.30 16.06
CA LEU A 96 28.39 6.54 16.76
C LEU A 96 28.89 5.17 17.23
N SER A 97 28.27 4.70 18.32
CA SER A 97 28.37 3.33 18.82
C SER A 97 27.87 2.33 17.76
N SER A 98 28.22 1.04 17.90
CA SER A 98 27.72 0.01 16.98
C SER A 98 26.19 -0.10 16.97
N GLU A 99 25.54 0.17 18.11
CA GLU A 99 24.09 0.12 18.27
C GLU A 99 23.39 1.29 17.54
N ASP A 100 23.93 2.50 17.66
CA ASP A 100 23.36 3.69 17.01
C ASP A 100 23.66 3.78 15.52
N ARG A 101 24.72 3.11 15.05
CA ARG A 101 25.06 3.06 13.61
C ARG A 101 23.93 2.47 12.77
N GLN A 102 23.15 1.54 13.31
CA GLN A 102 22.01 0.95 12.58
C GLN A 102 20.95 2.00 12.22
N ARG A 103 20.70 2.97 13.11
CA ARG A 103 19.75 4.07 12.84
C ARG A 103 20.30 5.03 11.79
N ALA A 104 21.59 5.35 11.86
CA ALA A 104 22.26 6.18 10.86
C ALA A 104 22.29 5.49 9.48
N ASP A 105 22.49 4.17 9.43
CA ASP A 105 22.43 3.37 8.21
C ASP A 105 21.02 3.39 7.59
N ALA A 106 19.97 3.19 8.40
CA ALA A 106 18.58 3.31 7.93
C ALA A 106 18.26 4.71 7.38
N GLN A 107 18.82 5.77 7.99
CA GLN A 107 18.63 7.14 7.52
C GLN A 107 19.40 7.40 6.21
N LEU A 108 20.61 6.87 6.05
CA LEU A 108 21.36 6.93 4.79
C LEU A 108 20.66 6.17 3.66
N ASP A 109 20.08 5.00 3.94
CA ASP A 109 19.30 4.25 2.96
C ASP A 109 18.04 5.02 2.53
N THR A 110 17.41 5.73 3.47
CA THR A 110 16.29 6.65 3.17
C THR A 110 16.74 7.79 2.24
N ILE A 111 17.90 8.40 2.51
CA ILE A 111 18.44 9.49 1.69
C ILE A 111 18.81 8.99 0.29
N ARG A 112 19.48 7.84 0.17
CA ARG A 112 19.80 7.21 -1.12
C ARG A 112 18.55 6.88 -1.93
N ALA A 113 17.48 6.42 -1.28
CA ALA A 113 16.20 6.22 -1.93
C ALA A 113 15.62 7.55 -2.48
N MET A 114 15.79 8.66 -1.75
CA MET A 114 15.38 9.99 -2.23
C MET A 114 16.24 10.50 -3.39
N GLU A 115 17.55 10.29 -3.36
CA GLU A 115 18.47 10.66 -4.47
C GLU A 115 18.14 9.86 -5.74
N THR A 116 17.88 8.55 -5.58
CA THR A 116 17.46 7.67 -6.67
C THR A 116 16.15 8.12 -7.31
N ARG A 117 15.18 8.58 -6.50
CA ARG A 117 13.92 9.21 -6.98
C ARG A 117 14.18 10.43 -7.84
N LEU A 118 15.10 11.31 -7.40
CA LEU A 118 15.40 12.56 -8.10
C LEU A 118 16.20 12.35 -9.39
N ALA A 119 17.00 11.28 -9.47
CA ALA A 119 17.82 10.98 -10.64
C ALA A 119 17.05 10.27 -11.76
N ARG A 120 15.96 9.56 -11.45
CA ARG A 120 15.20 8.74 -12.40
C ARG A 120 13.94 9.48 -12.86
N SER A 121 13.96 10.05 -14.06
CA SER A 121 12.75 10.35 -14.81
C SER A 121 12.48 9.17 -15.74
N ILE A 122 11.54 8.29 -15.36
CA ILE A 122 11.10 7.22 -16.25
C ILE A 122 9.89 7.74 -17.02
N GLY A 123 10.03 7.80 -18.35
CA GLY A 123 8.92 8.06 -19.26
C GLY A 123 8.08 6.80 -19.40
N GLY A 124 6.81 6.88 -19.00
CA GLY A 124 5.86 5.80 -19.17
C GLY A 124 5.44 5.60 -20.64
N THR A 125 4.72 4.51 -20.88
CA THR A 125 3.98 4.34 -22.14
C THR A 125 2.98 5.49 -22.32
N GLY A 126 2.48 5.74 -23.53
CA GLY A 126 1.65 6.90 -23.90
C GLY A 126 0.33 7.12 -23.13
N VAL A 127 0.09 6.38 -22.03
CA VAL A 127 -1.01 6.52 -21.06
C VAL A 127 -0.53 7.16 -19.74
N CYS A 128 0.74 7.54 -19.63
CA CYS A 128 1.27 8.19 -18.45
C CYS A 128 0.74 9.63 -18.31
N GLU A 129 -0.38 9.77 -17.62
CA GLU A 129 -1.00 11.05 -17.29
C GLU A 129 -1.18 11.19 -15.77
N ALA A 130 -0.79 12.35 -15.25
CA ALA A 130 -1.02 12.70 -13.85
C ALA A 130 -2.52 12.94 -13.64
N PRO A 131 -3.17 12.25 -12.67
CA PRO A 131 -4.58 12.44 -12.45
C PRO A 131 -4.86 13.82 -11.87
N ALA A 132 -5.99 14.41 -12.24
CA ALA A 132 -6.40 15.69 -11.67
C ALA A 132 -6.70 15.57 -10.17
N ILE A 133 -6.13 16.46 -9.37
CA ILE A 133 -6.45 16.57 -7.94
C ILE A 133 -7.29 17.83 -7.73
N ASN A 134 -8.48 17.68 -7.14
CA ASN A 134 -9.32 18.82 -6.82
C ASN A 134 -8.66 19.67 -5.72
N PRO A 135 -8.28 20.93 -5.99
CA PRO A 135 -7.57 21.76 -5.03
C PRO A 135 -8.47 22.31 -3.91
N ASN A 136 -9.80 22.24 -4.09
CA ASN A 136 -10.78 22.79 -3.15
C ASN A 136 -11.16 21.81 -2.03
N LEU A 137 -10.64 20.56 -2.07
CA LEU A 137 -10.90 19.55 -1.04
C LEU A 137 -9.75 19.52 -0.03
N ASP A 138 -10.11 19.43 1.24
CA ASP A 138 -9.17 19.00 2.28
C ASP A 138 -9.29 17.49 2.46
N TYR A 139 -8.55 16.74 1.65
CA TYR A 139 -8.51 15.27 1.67
C TYR A 139 -8.14 14.66 3.02
N THR A 140 -7.69 15.49 3.95
CA THR A 140 -7.22 15.06 5.24
C THR A 140 -8.34 15.02 6.29
N LEU A 141 -9.54 15.48 5.94
CA LEU A 141 -10.75 15.43 6.76
C LEU A 141 -11.57 14.17 6.50
N SER A 142 -12.21 13.65 7.56
CA SER A 142 -13.04 12.43 7.49
C SER A 142 -14.26 12.56 6.58
N ASP A 143 -14.75 13.78 6.34
CA ASP A 143 -15.88 14.05 5.44
C ASP A 143 -15.57 13.70 3.98
N TYR A 144 -14.29 13.79 3.60
CA TYR A 144 -13.82 13.58 2.23
C TYR A 144 -13.17 12.21 2.03
N VAL A 145 -13.33 11.26 2.95
CA VAL A 145 -12.76 9.91 2.81
C VAL A 145 -13.11 9.26 1.47
N PRO A 146 -14.36 9.35 0.96
CA PRO A 146 -14.67 8.79 -0.34
C PRO A 146 -13.86 9.41 -1.48
N GLU A 147 -13.72 10.73 -1.50
CA GLU A 147 -12.94 11.48 -2.47
C GLU A 147 -11.45 11.18 -2.33
N THR A 148 -10.94 11.10 -1.10
CA THR A 148 -9.55 10.76 -0.79
C THR A 148 -9.18 9.37 -1.30
N LEU A 149 -10.03 8.36 -1.05
CA LEU A 149 -9.77 6.99 -1.53
C LEU A 149 -9.85 6.88 -3.06
N ARG A 150 -10.74 7.62 -3.71
CA ARG A 150 -10.79 7.68 -5.18
C ARG A 150 -9.54 8.35 -5.76
N ALA A 151 -9.13 9.49 -5.19
CA ALA A 151 -7.91 10.18 -5.59
C ALA A 151 -6.67 9.29 -5.41
N PHE A 152 -6.59 8.55 -4.30
CA PHE A 152 -5.54 7.55 -4.09
C PHE A 152 -5.59 6.42 -5.12
N GLY A 153 -6.77 5.90 -5.45
CA GLY A 153 -6.94 4.90 -6.52
C GLY A 153 -6.46 5.41 -7.88
N ASP A 154 -6.79 6.65 -8.24
CA ASP A 154 -6.34 7.29 -9.48
C ASP A 154 -4.82 7.45 -9.51
N LEU A 155 -4.23 7.96 -8.42
CA LEU A 155 -2.78 8.11 -8.28
C LEU A 155 -2.06 6.77 -8.32
N ALA A 156 -2.62 5.72 -7.70
CA ALA A 156 -2.05 4.38 -7.72
C ALA A 156 -2.00 3.82 -9.15
N VAL A 157 -3.10 3.90 -9.89
CA VAL A 157 -3.17 3.44 -11.28
C VAL A 157 -2.21 4.23 -12.17
N SER A 158 -2.22 5.56 -12.09
CA SER A 158 -1.27 6.39 -12.85
C SER A 158 0.17 6.12 -12.47
N ALA A 159 0.50 5.87 -11.20
CA ALA A 159 1.87 5.58 -10.78
C ALA A 159 2.37 4.23 -11.33
N LEU A 160 1.50 3.22 -11.39
CA LEU A 160 1.82 1.95 -12.05
C LEU A 160 2.01 2.15 -13.57
N ALA A 161 1.09 2.88 -14.22
CA ALA A 161 1.14 3.12 -15.66
C ALA A 161 2.31 4.01 -16.12
N CYS A 162 2.74 4.94 -15.26
CA CYS A 162 3.89 5.81 -15.46
C CYS A 162 5.22 5.17 -15.04
N ASP A 163 5.25 3.88 -14.71
CA ASP A 163 6.47 3.19 -14.29
C ASP A 163 7.12 3.77 -13.02
N GLN A 164 6.34 4.46 -12.19
CA GLN A 164 6.85 5.13 -10.99
C GLN A 164 7.06 4.14 -9.85
N THR A 165 6.24 3.10 -9.78
CA THR A 165 6.34 2.02 -8.80
C THR A 165 5.77 0.71 -9.36
N ARG A 166 6.05 -0.40 -8.68
CA ARG A 166 5.32 -1.69 -8.82
C ARG A 166 4.42 -2.00 -7.63
N VAL A 167 4.59 -1.28 -6.51
CA VAL A 167 4.02 -1.66 -5.23
C VAL A 167 3.29 -0.49 -4.62
N VAL A 168 1.99 -0.67 -4.37
CA VAL A 168 1.15 0.31 -3.69
C VAL A 168 0.50 -0.34 -2.48
N LEU A 169 0.75 0.23 -1.29
CA LEU A 169 -0.03 -0.05 -0.10
C LEU A 169 -1.10 1.04 0.03
N MET A 170 -2.36 0.64 -0.07
CA MET A 170 -3.50 1.51 0.21
C MET A 170 -4.28 0.99 1.42
N HIS A 171 -4.54 1.87 2.39
CA HIS A 171 -5.36 1.53 3.55
C HIS A 171 -6.34 2.65 3.89
N SER A 172 -7.37 2.26 4.64
CA SER A 172 -8.34 3.17 5.21
C SER A 172 -8.67 2.64 6.58
N TYR A 173 -8.64 3.50 7.59
CA TYR A 173 -8.93 3.16 8.98
C TYR A 173 -7.92 2.15 9.60
N LEU A 174 -6.86 2.65 10.23
CA LEU A 174 -5.84 1.84 10.94
C LEU A 174 -6.01 1.85 12.46
N ARG A 175 -5.74 0.70 13.08
CA ARG A 175 -5.39 0.41 14.49
C ARG A 175 -5.94 1.35 15.59
N GLU A 176 -6.66 0.71 16.52
CA GLU A 176 -7.81 1.25 17.25
C GLU A 176 -7.54 1.45 18.74
N TYR A 177 -6.52 2.22 19.09
CA TYR A 177 -6.36 2.71 20.46
C TYR A 177 -5.77 4.11 20.37
N HIS A 178 -6.59 5.09 20.76
CA HIS A 178 -6.28 6.51 20.98
C HIS A 178 -6.80 7.51 19.93
N PRO A 179 -7.37 8.64 20.41
CA PRO A 179 -7.97 9.67 19.57
C PRO A 179 -6.98 10.32 18.58
N PRO A 180 -7.51 10.89 17.49
CA PRO A 180 -8.93 11.04 17.21
C PRO A 180 -9.56 9.77 16.64
N ASN A 181 -10.70 9.35 17.22
CA ASN A 181 -11.58 8.35 16.63
C ASN A 181 -11.98 8.87 15.25
N PHE A 182 -11.38 8.32 14.20
CA PHE A 182 -11.62 8.76 12.84
C PHE A 182 -13.02 8.30 12.43
N LYS A 183 -13.96 9.26 12.48
CA LYS A 183 -15.39 9.01 12.29
C LYS A 183 -15.70 8.64 10.85
N CYS A 184 -16.87 8.04 10.62
CA CYS A 184 -17.42 7.82 9.29
C CYS A 184 -18.62 8.76 9.02
N PRO A 185 -18.39 10.09 8.87
CA PRO A 185 -19.47 11.07 8.67
C PRO A 185 -20.07 11.09 7.26
N TRP A 186 -19.46 10.36 6.31
CA TRP A 186 -19.81 10.42 4.90
C TRP A 186 -21.02 9.55 4.55
N SER A 187 -21.86 10.04 3.64
CA SER A 187 -23.06 9.34 3.16
C SER A 187 -22.69 8.19 2.20
N PRO A 188 -23.33 7.00 2.28
CA PRO A 188 -24.52 6.67 3.05
C PRO A 188 -24.24 5.95 4.38
N VAL A 189 -23.04 6.06 4.95
CA VAL A 189 -22.73 5.48 6.27
C VAL A 189 -23.50 6.31 7.31
N ARG A 190 -24.62 5.77 7.80
CA ARG A 190 -25.55 6.45 8.72
C ARG A 190 -25.05 6.39 10.17
N ALA A 191 -23.77 6.65 10.40
CA ALA A 191 -23.14 6.59 11.72
C ALA A 191 -22.06 7.68 11.90
N PRO A 192 -22.45 8.96 11.81
CA PRO A 192 -21.49 10.07 11.73
C PRO A 192 -20.67 10.29 13.01
N ASN A 193 -21.05 9.67 14.13
CA ASN A 193 -20.33 9.76 15.39
C ASN A 193 -19.51 8.50 15.73
N SER A 194 -19.57 7.46 14.89
CA SER A 194 -18.88 6.20 15.10
C SER A 194 -17.63 6.09 14.23
N GLY A 195 -16.55 5.54 14.78
CA GLY A 195 -15.38 5.13 14.01
C GLY A 195 -15.63 3.79 13.30
N TYR A 196 -14.87 3.51 12.23
CA TYR A 196 -14.99 2.23 11.51
C TYR A 196 -14.78 1.01 12.43
N HIS A 197 -13.89 1.12 13.41
CA HIS A 197 -13.72 0.12 14.49
C HIS A 197 -15.02 -0.17 15.21
N ASP A 198 -15.66 0.87 15.74
CA ASP A 198 -16.85 0.76 16.57
C ASP A 198 -17.97 0.10 15.75
N LEU A 199 -18.04 0.41 14.45
CA LEU A 199 -18.96 -0.23 13.53
C LEU A 199 -18.70 -1.75 13.37
N SER A 200 -17.44 -2.19 13.45
CA SER A 200 -17.08 -3.61 13.32
C SER A 200 -17.46 -4.47 14.53
N HIS A 201 -17.64 -3.85 15.70
CA HIS A 201 -18.10 -4.53 16.93
C HIS A 201 -19.61 -4.79 16.96
N ASP A 202 -20.40 -3.95 16.28
CA ASP A 202 -21.84 -4.10 16.26
C ASP A 202 -22.24 -5.18 15.24
N THR A 203 -22.45 -6.40 15.73
CA THR A 203 -22.72 -7.58 14.89
C THR A 203 -24.21 -7.82 14.62
N GLU A 204 -25.11 -7.13 15.35
CA GLU A 204 -26.57 -7.39 15.28
C GLU A 204 -27.44 -6.13 15.42
N GLY A 205 -26.86 -4.94 15.57
CA GLY A 205 -27.56 -3.67 15.78
C GLY A 205 -27.57 -2.72 14.58
N ASN A 206 -28.07 -1.50 14.82
CA ASN A 206 -28.24 -0.45 13.80
C ASN A 206 -26.91 -0.04 13.13
N ASN A 207 -25.76 -0.26 13.77
CA ASN A 207 -24.47 0.10 13.19
C ASN A 207 -23.92 -0.98 12.27
N PHE A 208 -24.44 -2.22 12.31
CA PHE A 208 -24.02 -3.29 11.41
C PHE A 208 -24.29 -2.95 9.94
N GLU A 209 -25.44 -2.32 9.64
CA GLU A 209 -25.72 -1.86 8.27
C GLU A 209 -24.76 -0.76 7.82
N SER A 210 -24.42 0.18 8.72
CA SER A 210 -23.41 1.20 8.46
C SER A 210 -22.03 0.57 8.22
N PHE A 211 -21.66 -0.47 8.97
CA PHE A 211 -20.44 -1.26 8.73
C PHE A 211 -20.46 -1.93 7.36
N ARG A 212 -21.57 -2.57 7.00
CA ARG A 212 -21.75 -3.25 5.70
C ARG A 212 -21.65 -2.27 4.53
N ILE A 213 -22.23 -1.08 4.68
CA ILE A 213 -22.11 0.01 3.70
C ILE A 213 -20.66 0.47 3.58
N ALA A 214 -19.98 0.73 4.71
CA ALA A 214 -18.60 1.19 4.72
C ALA A 214 -17.65 0.15 4.09
N ARG A 215 -17.76 -1.13 4.49
CA ARG A 215 -16.99 -2.24 3.90
C ARG A 215 -17.32 -2.42 2.41
N GLY A 216 -18.60 -2.34 2.03
CA GLY A 216 -19.02 -2.41 0.62
C GLY A 216 -18.47 -1.27 -0.23
N PHE A 217 -18.29 -0.08 0.36
CA PHE A 217 -17.61 1.04 -0.30
C PHE A 217 -16.13 0.76 -0.54
N HIS A 218 -15.39 0.20 0.43
CA HIS A 218 -13.99 -0.19 0.21
C HIS A 218 -13.82 -1.20 -0.93
N PHE A 219 -14.70 -2.21 -1.01
CA PHE A 219 -14.70 -3.14 -2.16
C PHE A 219 -15.11 -2.46 -3.47
N ARG A 220 -15.96 -1.44 -3.43
CA ARG A 220 -16.29 -0.64 -4.61
C ARG A 220 -15.08 0.14 -5.11
N ILE A 221 -14.31 0.76 -4.22
CA ILE A 221 -13.05 1.42 -4.58
C ILE A 221 -12.08 0.42 -5.24
N ALA A 222 -11.92 -0.78 -4.67
CA ALA A 222 -11.10 -1.81 -5.30
C ALA A 222 -11.59 -2.20 -6.70
N GLY A 223 -12.90 -2.29 -6.91
CA GLY A 223 -13.51 -2.52 -8.23
C GLY A 223 -13.30 -1.37 -9.20
N GLU A 224 -13.38 -0.12 -8.74
CA GLU A 224 -13.08 1.09 -9.54
C GLU A 224 -11.61 1.08 -10.00
N ILE A 225 -10.67 0.77 -9.10
CA ILE A 225 -9.24 0.59 -9.42
C ILE A 225 -9.05 -0.54 -10.45
N ALA A 226 -9.66 -1.70 -10.22
CA ALA A 226 -9.57 -2.83 -11.14
C ALA A 226 -10.09 -2.48 -12.54
N ASN A 227 -11.21 -1.76 -12.64
CA ASN A 227 -11.76 -1.32 -13.92
C ASN A 227 -10.81 -0.34 -14.64
N LYS A 228 -10.16 0.57 -13.90
CA LYS A 228 -9.17 1.50 -14.47
C LYS A 228 -7.95 0.74 -14.99
N LEU A 229 -7.41 -0.21 -14.23
CA LEU A 229 -6.30 -1.08 -14.69
C LEU A 229 -6.70 -1.91 -15.90
N LYS A 230 -7.93 -2.44 -15.94
CA LYS A 230 -8.45 -3.20 -17.09
C LYS A 230 -8.59 -2.33 -18.35
N ALA A 231 -8.82 -1.03 -18.20
CA ALA A 231 -8.94 -0.11 -19.32
C ALA A 231 -7.58 0.25 -19.95
N ILE A 232 -6.45 -0.08 -19.31
CA ILE A 232 -5.11 0.21 -19.80
C ILE A 232 -4.58 -1.03 -20.54
N PRO A 233 -4.35 -0.97 -21.87
CA PRO A 233 -3.73 -2.06 -22.61
C PRO A 233 -2.26 -2.25 -22.19
N GLU A 234 -1.82 -3.50 -22.07
CA GLU A 234 -0.43 -3.86 -21.79
C GLU A 234 -0.06 -5.16 -22.52
N ALA A 235 1.22 -5.53 -22.53
CA ALA A 235 1.66 -6.80 -23.10
C ALA A 235 0.87 -7.98 -22.51
N GLY A 236 0.33 -8.83 -23.39
CA GLY A 236 -0.43 -10.01 -22.99
C GLY A 236 -1.86 -9.74 -22.51
N GLY A 237 -2.38 -8.50 -22.59
CA GLY A 237 -3.77 -8.19 -22.22
C GLY A 237 -3.95 -6.76 -21.72
N THR A 238 -4.39 -6.63 -20.48
CA THR A 238 -4.61 -5.36 -19.79
C THR A 238 -3.67 -5.25 -18.59
N MET A 239 -3.48 -4.04 -18.05
CA MET A 239 -2.68 -3.86 -16.85
C MET A 239 -3.24 -4.62 -15.64
N LEU A 240 -4.56 -4.85 -15.59
CA LEU A 240 -5.17 -5.71 -14.59
C LEU A 240 -4.72 -7.18 -14.73
N ASP A 241 -4.47 -7.66 -15.95
CA ASP A 241 -3.96 -9.02 -16.15
C ASP A 241 -2.54 -9.18 -15.60
N ASN A 242 -1.76 -8.08 -15.55
CA ASN A 242 -0.39 -8.04 -15.01
C ASN A 242 -0.29 -7.47 -13.58
N THR A 243 -1.41 -7.21 -12.91
CA THR A 243 -1.45 -6.63 -11.55
C THR A 243 -2.33 -7.46 -10.63
N ILE A 244 -1.85 -7.76 -9.41
CA ILE A 244 -2.67 -8.38 -8.35
C ILE A 244 -3.11 -7.31 -7.36
N ILE A 245 -4.41 -7.08 -7.23
CA ILE A 245 -4.97 -6.34 -6.10
C ILE A 245 -5.26 -7.35 -4.99
N TYR A 246 -4.53 -7.25 -3.89
CA TYR A 246 -4.71 -8.09 -2.71
C TYR A 246 -5.41 -7.30 -1.59
N ILE A 247 -6.55 -7.81 -1.10
CA ILE A 247 -7.33 -7.21 -0.03
C ILE A 247 -7.31 -8.16 1.18
N PRO A 248 -6.42 -7.91 2.15
CA PRO A 248 -6.39 -8.65 3.41
C PRO A 248 -7.49 -8.20 4.37
N THR A 249 -7.77 -9.04 5.36
CA THR A 249 -8.53 -8.67 6.56
C THR A 249 -7.83 -9.20 7.80
N GLU A 250 -7.83 -8.42 8.88
CA GLU A 250 -7.18 -8.79 10.14
C GLU A 250 -8.14 -9.51 11.11
N ILE A 251 -9.44 -9.48 10.83
CA ILE A 251 -10.50 -9.97 11.71
C ILE A 251 -11.54 -10.77 10.91
N GLY A 252 -11.91 -11.94 11.44
CA GLY A 252 -13.01 -12.75 10.92
C GLY A 252 -14.36 -12.35 11.53
N ARG A 253 -14.56 -12.63 12.82
CA ARG A 253 -15.75 -12.25 13.61
C ARG A 253 -15.36 -11.71 14.99
N GLY A 254 -15.80 -10.49 15.33
CA GLY A 254 -15.43 -9.85 16.61
C GLY A 254 -13.92 -9.65 16.72
N HIS A 255 -13.27 -10.17 17.76
CA HIS A 255 -11.80 -10.18 17.89
C HIS A 255 -11.16 -11.53 17.55
N ARG A 256 -11.83 -12.35 16.73
CA ARG A 256 -11.35 -13.67 16.38
C ARG A 256 -10.77 -13.71 14.97
N ASN A 257 -9.76 -14.56 14.80
CA ASN A 257 -9.06 -14.81 13.54
C ASN A 257 -9.54 -16.10 12.85
N ASP A 258 -10.70 -16.62 13.24
CA ASP A 258 -11.38 -17.72 12.57
C ASP A 258 -12.19 -17.22 11.36
N GLY A 259 -12.27 -18.02 10.30
CA GLY A 259 -13.06 -17.69 9.11
C GLY A 259 -12.59 -16.45 8.32
N LEU A 260 -11.30 -16.09 8.39
CA LEU A 260 -10.73 -14.98 7.62
C LEU A 260 -10.99 -15.15 6.11
N GLN A 261 -11.30 -14.03 5.46
CA GLN A 261 -11.60 -13.97 4.04
C GLN A 261 -10.60 -13.04 3.36
N PHE A 262 -9.97 -13.55 2.31
CA PHE A 262 -9.00 -12.82 1.51
C PHE A 262 -9.53 -12.69 0.09
N VAL A 263 -9.36 -11.52 -0.52
CA VAL A 263 -9.80 -11.28 -1.89
C VAL A 263 -8.60 -10.90 -2.75
N THR A 264 -8.54 -11.50 -3.94
CA THR A 264 -7.55 -11.18 -4.96
C THR A 264 -8.27 -10.86 -6.27
N ILE A 265 -7.84 -9.83 -6.97
CA ILE A 265 -8.42 -9.36 -8.24
C ILE A 265 -7.28 -9.15 -9.23
N GLY A 266 -7.47 -9.58 -10.48
CA GLY A 266 -6.48 -9.46 -11.55
C GLY A 266 -5.41 -10.55 -11.50
N GLY A 267 -4.28 -10.30 -12.14
CA GLY A 267 -3.10 -11.17 -12.12
C GLY A 267 -3.19 -12.40 -13.02
N LYS A 268 -4.05 -12.38 -14.04
CA LYS A 268 -4.20 -13.50 -14.99
C LYS A 268 -2.86 -13.92 -15.62
N ASN A 269 -2.03 -12.96 -16.02
CA ASN A 269 -0.71 -13.22 -16.62
C ASN A 269 0.36 -13.56 -15.57
N LEU A 270 0.01 -13.43 -14.28
CA LEU A 270 0.81 -13.83 -13.12
C LEU A 270 0.39 -15.21 -12.57
N GLY A 271 -0.44 -15.95 -13.32
CA GLY A 271 -0.92 -17.28 -12.94
C GLY A 271 -2.09 -17.27 -11.96
N VAL A 272 -2.69 -16.11 -11.64
CA VAL A 272 -3.85 -16.06 -10.75
C VAL A 272 -5.13 -16.41 -11.53
N GLU A 273 -5.70 -17.58 -11.24
CA GLU A 273 -7.00 -17.96 -11.80
C GLU A 273 -8.14 -17.38 -10.95
N THR A 274 -8.81 -16.36 -11.50
CA THR A 274 -9.91 -15.60 -10.88
C THR A 274 -11.28 -16.28 -11.05
N GLY A 275 -12.33 -15.74 -10.41
CA GLY A 275 -13.70 -16.27 -10.54
C GLY A 275 -13.99 -17.52 -9.69
N ARG A 276 -13.13 -17.83 -8.72
CA ARG A 276 -13.22 -19.00 -7.84
C ARG A 276 -13.30 -18.60 -6.37
N TYR A 277 -13.82 -19.50 -5.55
CA TYR A 277 -13.75 -19.42 -4.09
C TYR A 277 -12.94 -20.62 -3.57
N LEU A 278 -11.76 -20.36 -3.02
CA LEU A 278 -10.90 -21.38 -2.44
C LEU A 278 -11.16 -21.48 -0.93
N TYR A 279 -11.66 -22.63 -0.50
CA TYR A 279 -11.94 -22.91 0.92
C TYR A 279 -10.88 -23.84 1.48
N PHE A 280 -10.11 -23.33 2.44
CA PHE A 280 -9.01 -24.06 3.07
C PHE A 280 -9.23 -24.31 4.57
N GLY A 281 -10.46 -24.14 5.06
CA GLY A 281 -10.86 -24.45 6.43
C GLY A 281 -11.49 -25.84 6.53
N SER A 282 -11.64 -26.32 7.77
CA SER A 282 -12.45 -27.51 8.09
C SER A 282 -13.85 -27.17 8.60
N ASP A 283 -13.99 -25.99 9.20
CA ASP A 283 -15.23 -25.36 9.67
C ASP A 283 -14.95 -23.84 9.83
N ARG A 284 -15.95 -22.97 9.70
CA ARG A 284 -15.81 -21.54 10.03
C ARG A 284 -15.60 -21.31 11.53
N GLU A 285 -16.01 -22.26 12.38
CA GLU A 285 -15.90 -22.19 13.84
C GLU A 285 -14.64 -22.85 14.41
N ILE A 286 -13.88 -23.61 13.60
CA ILE A 286 -12.67 -24.31 14.05
C ILE A 286 -11.43 -23.59 13.52
N ARG A 287 -10.49 -23.29 14.41
CA ARG A 287 -9.16 -22.70 14.12
C ARG A 287 -8.21 -23.67 13.41
N ARG A 288 -8.70 -24.43 12.42
CA ARG A 288 -7.93 -25.37 11.61
C ARG A 288 -8.20 -25.09 10.14
N GLY A 289 -7.19 -24.52 9.50
CA GLY A 289 -7.16 -24.28 8.07
C GLY A 289 -5.73 -24.03 7.60
N LEU A 290 -5.58 -23.75 6.32
CA LEU A 290 -4.28 -23.42 5.73
C LEU A 290 -3.75 -22.10 6.32
N PRO A 291 -2.50 -22.05 6.81
CA PRO A 291 -1.91 -20.81 7.32
C PRO A 291 -1.86 -19.73 6.24
N HIS A 292 -2.20 -18.49 6.62
CA HIS A 292 -2.25 -17.33 5.71
C HIS A 292 -0.90 -17.06 5.01
N GLN A 293 0.20 -17.40 5.66
CA GLN A 293 1.56 -17.36 5.11
C GLN A 293 1.65 -18.03 3.73
N ARG A 294 0.92 -19.12 3.50
CA ARG A 294 0.96 -19.82 2.21
C ARG A 294 0.31 -19.02 1.08
N LEU A 295 -0.69 -18.20 1.38
CA LEU A 295 -1.22 -17.23 0.41
C LEU A 295 -0.17 -16.15 0.11
N LEU A 296 0.54 -15.65 1.14
CA LEU A 296 1.60 -14.66 0.94
C LEU A 296 2.72 -15.23 0.07
N VAL A 297 3.17 -16.46 0.32
CA VAL A 297 4.13 -17.19 -0.54
C VAL A 297 3.60 -17.32 -1.97
N SER A 298 2.32 -17.63 -2.14
CA SER A 298 1.73 -17.72 -3.49
C SER A 298 1.76 -16.38 -4.23
N LEU A 299 1.52 -15.27 -3.55
CA LEU A 299 1.62 -13.93 -4.13
C LEU A 299 3.06 -13.60 -4.55
N LEU A 300 4.05 -14.01 -3.75
CA LEU A 300 5.46 -13.86 -4.11
C LEU A 300 5.82 -14.69 -5.35
N ASN A 301 5.41 -15.96 -5.39
CA ASN A 301 5.63 -16.84 -6.53
C ASN A 301 4.94 -16.34 -7.81
N ALA A 302 3.73 -15.76 -7.70
CA ALA A 302 3.03 -15.12 -8.82
C ALA A 302 3.84 -13.97 -9.45
N LEU A 303 4.63 -13.27 -8.63
CA LEU A 303 5.50 -12.17 -9.02
C LEU A 303 6.91 -12.65 -9.44
N GLY A 304 7.11 -13.97 -9.59
CA GLY A 304 8.38 -14.57 -10.01
C GLY A 304 9.41 -14.71 -8.89
N LEU A 305 9.04 -14.46 -7.63
CA LEU A 305 9.92 -14.63 -6.48
C LEU A 305 9.78 -16.05 -5.93
N GLN A 306 10.88 -16.80 -5.84
CA GLN A 306 10.89 -18.23 -5.46
C GLN A 306 10.94 -18.46 -3.93
N ASP A 307 10.35 -17.57 -3.15
CA ASP A 307 10.27 -17.71 -1.71
C ASP A 307 9.47 -18.96 -1.32
N GLU A 308 9.96 -19.70 -0.33
CA GLU A 308 9.26 -20.85 0.27
C GLU A 308 8.54 -20.47 1.57
N THR A 309 8.85 -19.32 2.16
CA THR A 309 8.30 -18.87 3.45
C THR A 309 8.15 -17.37 3.48
N PHE A 310 7.10 -16.86 4.11
CA PHE A 310 6.96 -15.44 4.41
C PHE A 310 6.20 -15.22 5.73
N GLY A 311 6.63 -14.25 6.54
CA GLY A 311 6.08 -14.00 7.88
C GLY A 311 6.75 -14.84 8.98
N GLU A 312 5.99 -15.26 9.99
CA GLU A 312 6.51 -16.04 11.12
C GLU A 312 7.07 -17.40 10.66
N ALA A 313 8.35 -17.65 10.99
CA ALA A 313 9.12 -18.80 10.55
C ALA A 313 8.95 -20.04 11.46
N ASP A 314 7.70 -20.39 11.81
CA ASP A 314 7.40 -21.59 12.61
C ASP A 314 7.31 -22.89 11.77
N GLY A 315 7.56 -22.78 10.46
CA GLY A 315 7.53 -23.88 9.51
C GLY A 315 6.13 -24.34 9.09
N SER A 316 5.06 -23.89 9.76
CA SER A 316 3.69 -24.29 9.43
C SER A 316 3.17 -23.67 8.12
N GLY A 317 3.74 -22.53 7.74
CA GLY A 317 3.34 -21.72 6.59
C GLY A 317 4.19 -21.87 5.32
N SER A 318 4.99 -22.93 5.19
CA SER A 318 5.90 -23.11 4.04
C SER A 318 5.18 -23.54 2.75
N GLY A 319 5.66 -23.03 1.62
CA GLY A 319 5.20 -23.29 0.25
C GLY A 319 3.92 -22.55 -0.16
N PRO A 320 3.61 -22.51 -1.47
CA PRO A 320 2.41 -21.85 -1.97
C PRO A 320 1.13 -22.55 -1.51
N ALA A 321 0.02 -21.82 -1.50
CA ALA A 321 -1.30 -22.35 -1.29
C ALA A 321 -1.71 -23.21 -2.50
N PRO A 322 -2.21 -24.45 -2.26
CA PRO A 322 -2.58 -25.34 -3.35
C PRO A 322 -3.70 -24.75 -4.20
N ASN A 323 -3.61 -24.92 -5.52
CA ASN A 323 -4.59 -24.47 -6.52
C ASN A 323 -4.81 -22.94 -6.60
N TYR A 324 -3.97 -22.14 -5.93
CA TYR A 324 -4.05 -20.68 -6.04
C TYR A 324 -3.52 -20.20 -7.40
N LEU A 325 -2.30 -20.63 -7.76
CA LEU A 325 -1.71 -20.39 -9.08
C LEU A 325 -1.99 -21.54 -10.04
N VAL A 326 -2.03 -21.22 -11.35
CA VAL A 326 -2.12 -22.18 -12.47
C VAL A 326 -0.82 -22.29 -13.26
#